data_AF-A0A3B9M1T5-F1
#
_entry.id   AF-A0A3B9M1T5-F1
#
_cell.length_a   1.000
_cell.length_b   1.000
_cell.length_c   1.000
_cell.angle_alpha   90.00
_cell.angle_beta   90.00
_cell.angle_gamma   90.00
#
_symmetry.space_group_name_H-M   'P 1'
#
loop_
_entity.id
_entity.type
_entity.pdbx_description
1 polymer ?
#
loop_
_entity_poly.entity_id
_entity_poly.type
_entity_poly.pdbx_seq_one_letter_code
_entity_poly.pdbx_strand_id
1 'polypeptide(L)'
;MGMNQPPCPSGRFWRVEAGDTFYSIARALDITVDELIRANPGVDPLNLQIGQLLCLPEEFPPCPSGVYWEVSPGDTLYSIAQTVGTTVETLLELNPGIDPFNL
;
A
#
# COMPACT_ATOMS: atom_id res chain seq x y z
N MET A 1 -4.61 7.16 28.77
CA MET A 1 -3.53 6.21 28.48
C MET A 1 -3.17 6.39 27.01
N GLY A 2 -2.00 6.96 26.73
CA GLY A 2 -1.57 7.33 25.37
C GLY A 2 -1.30 6.08 24.55
N MET A 3 -1.91 5.98 23.38
CA MET A 3 -1.74 4.84 22.48
C MET A 3 -0.32 4.94 21.90
N ASN A 4 0.53 3.96 22.20
CA ASN A 4 1.83 3.75 21.54
C ASN A 4 1.58 3.24 20.11
N GLN A 5 0.94 4.06 19.29
CA GLN A 5 0.83 3.76 17.88
C GLN A 5 2.20 4.00 17.24
N PRO A 6 2.75 3.04 16.48
CA PRO A 6 4.04 3.24 15.83
C PRO A 6 4.03 4.49 14.96
N PRO A 7 5.20 5.13 14.76
CA PRO A 7 5.29 6.31 13.92
C PRO A 7 4.69 6.02 12.55
N CYS A 8 3.80 6.91 12.10
CA CYS A 8 3.16 6.79 10.80
C CYS A 8 4.11 7.25 9.70
N PRO A 9 4.64 6.36 8.83
CA PRO A 9 5.66 6.73 7.84
C PRO A 9 5.16 7.78 6.84
N SER A 10 3.90 7.67 6.41
CA SER A 10 3.28 8.63 5.49
C SER A 10 3.04 10.00 6.11
N GLY A 11 3.03 10.12 7.45
CA GLY A 11 2.64 11.33 8.17
C GLY A 11 1.16 11.74 7.98
N ARG A 12 0.36 10.93 7.28
CA ARG A 12 -1.05 11.19 7.00
C ARG A 12 -1.94 10.28 7.83
N PHE A 13 -3.06 10.83 8.29
CA PHE A 13 -3.97 10.12 9.18
C PHE A 13 -5.42 10.23 8.73
N TRP A 14 -6.16 9.13 8.89
CA TRP A 14 -7.62 9.13 8.92
C TRP A 14 -8.10 9.23 10.37
N ARG A 15 -8.97 10.18 10.67
CA ARG A 15 -9.64 10.25 11.98
C ARG A 15 -10.95 9.46 11.88
N VAL A 16 -11.05 8.38 12.63
CA VAL A 16 -12.24 7.50 12.67
C VAL A 16 -13.46 8.29 13.11
N GLU A 17 -14.53 8.20 12.32
CA GLU A 17 -15.83 8.78 12.61
C GLU A 17 -16.87 7.70 12.96
N ALA A 18 -18.07 8.14 13.37
CA ALA A 18 -19.15 7.22 13.69
C ALA A 18 -19.60 6.46 12.42
N GLY A 19 -19.59 5.13 12.48
CA GLY A 19 -19.97 4.27 11.35
C GLY A 19 -18.80 3.83 10.47
N ASP A 20 -17.59 4.31 10.73
CA ASP A 20 -16.40 3.83 10.05
C ASP A 20 -16.08 2.37 10.39
N THR A 21 -15.58 1.67 9.37
CA THR A 21 -14.98 0.34 9.46
C THR A 21 -13.69 0.35 8.64
N PHE A 22 -12.78 -0.58 8.89
CA PHE A 22 -11.61 -0.76 8.02
C PHE A 22 -12.02 -0.94 6.54
N TYR A 23 -13.14 -1.64 6.29
CA TYR A 23 -13.67 -1.83 4.94
C TYR A 23 -14.14 -0.52 4.28
N SER A 24 -14.94 0.28 4.99
CA SER A 24 -15.45 1.54 4.44
C SER A 24 -14.34 2.56 4.21
N ILE A 25 -13.37 2.63 5.12
CA ILE A 25 -12.20 3.50 4.99
C ILE A 25 -11.32 3.07 3.82
N ALA A 26 -10.97 1.79 3.73
CA ALA A 26 -10.16 1.26 2.63
C ALA A 26 -10.81 1.55 1.26
N ARG A 27 -12.13 1.31 1.15
CA ARG A 27 -12.90 1.62 -0.05
C ARG A 27 -12.90 3.12 -0.40
N ALA A 28 -12.99 4.00 0.60
CA ALA A 28 -12.98 5.45 0.37
C ALA A 28 -11.62 5.97 -0.11
N LEU A 29 -10.56 5.26 0.26
CA LEU A 29 -9.17 5.59 -0.09
C LEU A 29 -8.67 4.84 -1.33
N ASP A 30 -9.50 4.00 -1.95
CA ASP A 30 -9.13 3.12 -3.06
C ASP A 30 -7.92 2.21 -2.75
N ILE A 31 -7.88 1.68 -1.53
CA ILE A 31 -6.90 0.70 -1.06
C ILE A 31 -7.59 -0.58 -0.59
N THR A 32 -6.81 -1.62 -0.36
CA THR A 32 -7.27 -2.85 0.27
C THR A 32 -7.33 -2.71 1.80
N VAL A 33 -8.17 -3.52 2.43
CA VAL A 33 -8.23 -3.62 3.90
C VAL A 33 -6.90 -4.10 4.47
N ASP A 34 -6.20 -4.99 3.78
CA ASP A 34 -4.91 -5.52 4.21
C ASP A 34 -3.82 -4.44 4.25
N GLU A 35 -3.77 -3.55 3.24
CA GLU A 35 -2.86 -2.40 3.25
C GLU A 35 -3.11 -1.48 4.45
N LEU A 36 -4.38 -1.21 4.78
CA LEU A 36 -4.73 -0.41 5.95
C LEU A 36 -4.37 -1.11 7.27
N ILE A 37 -4.55 -2.43 7.37
CA ILE A 37 -4.15 -3.23 8.55
C ILE A 37 -2.64 -3.21 8.73
N ARG A 38 -1.89 -3.42 7.64
CA ARG A 38 -0.43 -3.40 7.64
C ARG A 38 0.14 -2.03 8.05
N ALA A 39 -0.53 -0.95 7.66
CA ALA A 39 -0.17 0.41 8.08
C ALA A 39 -0.45 0.68 9.57
N ASN A 40 -1.29 -0.14 10.22
CA ASN A 40 -1.75 0.06 11.60
C ASN A 40 -1.55 -1.18 12.48
N PRO A 41 -0.31 -1.67 12.63
CA PRO A 41 -0.04 -2.85 13.44
C PRO A 41 -0.46 -2.60 14.91
N GLY A 42 -1.20 -3.56 15.47
CA GLY A 42 -1.73 -3.49 16.83
C GLY A 42 -3.07 -2.77 16.98
N VAL A 43 -3.65 -2.25 15.89
CA VAL A 43 -5.05 -1.80 15.88
C VAL A 43 -5.97 -2.99 15.62
N ASP A 44 -7.03 -3.13 16.43
CA ASP A 44 -8.09 -4.11 16.21
C ASP A 44 -9.07 -3.61 15.13
N PRO A 45 -9.16 -4.27 13.96
CA PRO A 45 -10.03 -3.82 12.86
C PRO A 45 -11.53 -3.91 13.16
N LEU A 46 -11.92 -4.71 14.16
CA LEU A 46 -13.31 -4.92 14.55
C LEU A 46 -13.74 -4.00 15.70
N ASN A 47 -12.83 -3.22 16.27
CA ASN A 47 -13.09 -2.40 17.45
C ASN A 47 -12.50 -0.98 17.32
N LEU A 48 -12.84 -0.31 16.21
CA LEU A 48 -12.46 1.08 15.98
C LEU A 48 -13.10 2.02 17.01
N GLN A 49 -12.30 2.96 17.53
CA GLN A 49 -12.78 3.98 18.46
C GLN A 49 -12.98 5.31 17.72
N ILE A 50 -14.11 5.99 17.96
CA ILE A 50 -14.34 7.32 17.38
C ILE A 50 -13.23 8.27 17.83
N GLY A 51 -12.66 9.00 16.87
CA GLY A 51 -11.53 9.91 17.09
C GLY A 51 -10.16 9.23 17.10
N GLN A 52 -10.08 7.91 16.99
CA GLN A 52 -8.83 7.18 16.76
C GLN A 52 -8.20 7.64 15.45
N LEU A 53 -6.87 7.77 15.43
CA LEU A 53 -6.12 8.08 14.23
C LEU A 53 -5.60 6.78 13.63
N LEU A 54 -5.94 6.50 12.38
CA LEU A 54 -5.31 5.44 11.60
C LEU A 54 -4.25 6.08 10.71
N CYS A 55 -3.03 5.52 10.74
CA CYS A 55 -2.00 5.86 9.76
C CYS A 55 -2.49 5.42 8.38
N LEU A 56 -2.43 6.33 7.41
CA LEU A 56 -2.67 5.95 6.03
C LEU A 56 -1.41 5.26 5.49
N PRO A 57 -1.54 4.18 4.70
CA PRO A 57 -0.38 3.63 4.01
C PRO A 57 0.29 4.73 3.18
N GLU A 58 1.60 4.59 2.98
CA GLU A 58 2.28 5.37 1.96
C GLU A 58 1.56 5.11 0.63
N GLU A 59 1.17 6.18 -0.07
CA GLU A 59 0.98 6.03 -1.51
C GLU A 59 2.28 5.45 -2.04
N PHE A 60 2.21 4.38 -2.84
CA PHE A 60 3.37 3.71 -3.43
C PHE A 60 4.46 4.75 -3.66
N PRO A 61 5.65 4.61 -3.03
CA PRO A 61 6.65 5.66 -3.05
C PRO A 61 6.81 6.09 -4.51
N PRO A 62 6.76 7.41 -4.80
CA PRO A 62 6.78 7.89 -6.17
C PRO A 62 7.93 7.20 -6.88
N CYS A 63 7.63 6.54 -8.01
CA CYS A 63 8.60 5.72 -8.71
C CYS A 63 9.91 6.51 -8.82
N PRO A 64 11.04 6.04 -8.28
CA PRO A 64 12.27 6.82 -8.25
C PRO A 64 12.72 7.31 -9.63
N SER A 65 12.34 6.57 -10.68
CA SER A 65 12.60 6.86 -12.10
C SER A 65 11.40 7.48 -12.85
N GLY A 66 10.22 7.58 -12.24
CA GLY A 66 9.00 8.16 -12.83
C GLY A 66 8.32 7.33 -13.93
N VAL A 67 8.79 6.10 -14.20
CA VAL A 67 8.18 5.22 -15.21
C VAL A 67 7.31 4.18 -14.50
N TYR A 68 6.00 4.28 -14.73
CA TYR A 68 5.03 3.25 -14.36
C TYR A 68 4.74 2.38 -15.58
N TRP A 69 4.67 1.06 -15.38
CA TRP A 69 4.21 0.10 -16.38
C TRP A 69 2.89 -0.51 -15.91
N GLU A 70 1.83 -0.37 -16.69
CA GLU A 70 0.56 -1.05 -16.44
C GLU A 70 0.63 -2.45 -17.06
N VAL A 71 0.64 -3.48 -16.19
CA VAL A 71 0.71 -4.87 -16.63
C VAL A 71 -0.50 -5.20 -17.50
N SER A 72 -0.23 -5.75 -18.69
CA SER A 72 -1.23 -6.26 -19.61
C SER A 72 -1.20 -7.79 -19.70
N PRO A 73 -2.30 -8.45 -20.10
CA PRO A 73 -2.31 -9.89 -20.29
C PRO A 73 -1.19 -10.37 -21.23
N GLY A 74 -0.35 -11.27 -20.73
CA GLY A 74 0.79 -11.82 -21.47
C GLY A 74 2.12 -11.11 -21.21
N ASP A 75 2.13 -10.06 -20.41
CA ASP A 75 3.38 -9.49 -19.91
C ASP A 75 4.15 -10.50 -19.04
N THR A 76 5.47 -10.38 -19.12
CA THR A 76 6.42 -11.05 -18.23
C THR A 76 7.42 -10.02 -17.75
N LEU A 77 8.08 -10.24 -16.62
CA LEU A 77 9.15 -9.33 -16.18
C LEU A 77 10.25 -9.23 -17.26
N TYR A 78 10.47 -10.30 -18.02
CA TYR A 78 11.43 -10.30 -19.13
C TYR A 78 11.03 -9.36 -20.27
N SER A 79 9.78 -9.44 -20.75
CA SER A 79 9.29 -8.59 -21.84
C SER A 79 9.22 -7.11 -21.43
N ILE A 80 8.81 -6.84 -20.19
CA ILE A 80 8.81 -5.50 -19.62
C ILE A 80 10.24 -4.96 -19.53
N ALA A 81 11.18 -5.72 -18.96
CA ALA A 81 12.57 -5.31 -18.81
C ALA A 81 13.22 -4.95 -20.16
N GLN A 82 13.00 -5.76 -21.20
CA GLN A 82 13.44 -5.44 -22.55
C GLN A 82 12.82 -4.15 -23.09
N THR A 83 11.52 -3.95 -22.87
CA THR A 83 10.78 -2.81 -23.41
C THR A 83 11.23 -1.48 -22.77
N VAL A 84 11.43 -1.47 -21.46
CA VAL A 84 11.84 -0.26 -20.71
C VAL A 84 13.36 -0.08 -20.67
N GLY A 85 14.14 -1.03 -21.20
CA GLY A 85 15.60 -0.94 -21.26
C GLY A 85 16.28 -1.17 -19.90
N THR A 86 15.78 -2.09 -19.09
CA THR A 86 16.36 -2.47 -17.79
C THR A 86 16.51 -3.99 -17.65
N THR A 87 16.86 -4.50 -16.46
CA THR A 87 16.94 -5.94 -16.18
C THR A 87 15.78 -6.42 -15.30
N VAL A 88 15.47 -7.72 -15.37
CA VAL A 88 14.51 -8.36 -14.46
C VAL A 88 14.92 -8.17 -13.00
N GLU A 89 16.22 -8.27 -12.70
CA GLU A 89 16.78 -8.03 -11.37
C GLU A 89 16.45 -6.61 -10.88
N THR A 90 16.68 -5.59 -11.70
CA THR A 90 16.34 -4.21 -11.35
C THR A 90 14.83 -4.01 -11.16
N LEU A 91 13.98 -4.69 -11.95
CA LEU A 91 12.52 -4.63 -11.73
C LEU A 91 12.11 -5.25 -10.39
N LEU A 92 12.71 -6.37 -9.99
CA LEU A 92 12.43 -7.03 -8.71
C LEU A 92 12.92 -6.20 -7.51
N GLU A 93 14.08 -5.56 -7.63
CA GLU A 93 14.63 -4.68 -6.58
C GLU A 93 13.75 -3.45 -6.36
N LEU A 94 13.21 -2.87 -7.44
CA LEU A 94 12.38 -1.67 -7.37
C LEU A 94 10.92 -1.96 -6.97
N ASN A 95 10.44 -3.18 -7.14
CA ASN A 95 9.07 -3.59 -6.85
C ASN A 95 9.03 -4.73 -5.81
N PRO A 96 9.43 -4.46 -4.56
CA PRO A 96 9.45 -5.48 -3.53
C PRO A 96 8.05 -6.06 -3.29
N GLY A 97 7.93 -7.38 -3.37
CA GLY A 97 6.66 -8.10 -3.18
C GLY A 97 5.92 -8.47 -4.47
N ILE A 98 6.43 -8.10 -5.64
CA ILE A 98 5.90 -8.59 -6.93
C ILE A 98 6.13 -10.10 -7.06
N ASP A 99 5.14 -10.84 -7.56
CA ASP A 99 5.30 -12.24 -7.91
C ASP A 99 5.85 -12.35 -9.35
N PRO A 100 7.09 -12.82 -9.56
CA PRO A 100 7.68 -12.89 -10.89
C PRO A 100 6.97 -13.84 -11.86
N PHE A 101 6.11 -14.72 -11.36
CA PHE A 101 5.37 -15.70 -12.15
C PHE A 101 3.88 -15.37 -12.28
N ASN A 102 3.43 -14.26 -11.67
CA ASN A 102 2.03 -13.84 -11.68
C ASN A 102 1.95 -12.30 -11.64
N LEU A 103 2.10 -11.69 -12.81
CA LEU A 103 1.92 -10.25 -13.03
C LEU A 103 0.45 -9.87 -13.21
#